data_AF-A0A844Y705-F1
#
_entry.id   AF-A0A844Y705-F1
#
_cell.length_a   1.000
_cell.length_b   1.000
_cell.length_c   1.000
_cell.angle_alpha   90.00
_cell.angle_beta   90.00
_cell.angle_gamma   90.00
#
_symmetry.space_group_name_H-M   'P 1'
#
loop_
_entity.id
_entity.type
_entity.pdbx_description
1 polymer ?
#
loop_
_entity_poly.entity_id
_entity_poly.type
_entity_poly.pdbx_seq_one_letter_code
_entity_poly.pdbx_strand_id
1 'polypeptide(L)'
;MLTPQWLDELRARITLSAIVGRTVRLTKAGREYKACCPFHNEKTPSFYVNDEKGFYHCFGCEAHGDAIRWMTDQQGLPFMDAVKELAAEAGMEVPAPDPRAAQQAEKRASLHDVTAAAQAFYVDRLRSADGAAARAYLARRGFAQGVVEAFGFGFAPEDRQAIPRALSQFDEPMLLETGLRIDVEGKEPYDRFRGRLMLPIQDARGRVIGFGGRILDGDSNPNAPKYLNSPDTPLFDKGRTLYNLHRAAPAARKSGRMIVVEGYMDAIALAQAGFEEAVAPLGTALTETQIEMLWRHVERPILCFDGDKAGQKAAMRAVSRALPLLRPAHSLAIVRLPTGLDPDDLLREQGANAMERLLAQPAGLLDTLWDFEKSAAPLDSPEDKAGLKARLLDHVETIQHPDIKALYKRELLERFSAFAFPPKPRREWTPQSFSGGRKAPWQGKAVIPALSQEAKSRLERAISGGARDSFVAAIIAGLARFPDQILRHEEALLGLAASDRNVGPAIDSLIEAAETLDLHGESSISLDNGLPAPPDKTRFAFLDDGTDPVDAREDLAEAVSLLVERPALEAALMAATARFDQDPEGSIAEQASHRERLLALNDRLKRFGRRRAAAAESRN
;
A
#
# COMPACT_ATOMS: atom_id res chain seq x y z
N MET A 1 32.60 30.76 -8.66
CA MET A 1 31.86 29.85 -7.77
C MET A 1 30.62 30.57 -7.29
N LEU A 2 29.49 29.87 -7.15
CA LEU A 2 28.28 30.43 -6.56
C LEU A 2 28.50 30.60 -5.05
N THR A 3 28.71 31.82 -4.59
CA THR A 3 28.85 32.09 -3.15
C THR A 3 27.47 32.09 -2.49
N PRO A 4 27.36 31.79 -1.18
CA PRO A 4 26.10 31.91 -0.45
C PRO A 4 25.47 33.30 -0.62
N GLN A 5 26.29 34.36 -0.56
CA GLN A 5 25.84 35.74 -0.78
C GLN A 5 25.24 35.96 -2.18
N TRP A 6 25.81 35.36 -3.23
CA TRP A 6 25.26 35.49 -4.58
C TRP A 6 23.92 34.75 -4.72
N LEU A 7 23.78 33.58 -4.08
CA LEU A 7 22.51 32.84 -4.06
C LEU A 7 21.43 33.61 -3.28
N ASP A 8 21.81 34.26 -2.18
CA ASP A 8 20.89 35.12 -1.41
C ASP A 8 20.47 36.35 -2.21
N GLU A 9 21.39 36.95 -2.96
CA GLU A 9 21.06 38.05 -3.88
C GLU A 9 20.12 37.60 -5.00
N LEU A 10 20.35 36.43 -5.57
CA LEU A 10 19.46 35.83 -6.57
C LEU A 10 18.05 35.62 -6.01
N ARG A 11 17.94 35.04 -4.80
CA ARG A 11 16.65 34.86 -4.11
C ARG A 11 15.94 36.18 -3.88
N ALA A 12 16.67 37.23 -3.48
CA ALA A 12 16.10 38.53 -3.18
C ALA A 12 15.56 39.27 -4.42
N ARG A 13 16.12 39.01 -5.62
CA ARG A 13 15.67 39.63 -6.87
C ARG A 13 14.48 38.92 -7.52
N ILE A 14 14.14 37.75 -7.02
CA ILE A 14 13.11 36.90 -7.58
C ILE A 14 11.83 37.02 -6.77
N THR A 15 10.73 37.32 -7.45
CA THR A 15 9.40 37.28 -6.84
C THR A 15 8.87 35.85 -6.88
N LEU A 16 8.81 35.18 -5.73
CA LEU A 16 8.46 33.76 -5.65
C LEU A 16 7.04 33.47 -6.19
N SER A 17 6.07 34.33 -5.89
CA SER A 17 4.69 34.22 -6.39
C SER A 17 4.61 34.28 -7.93
N ALA A 18 5.52 35.02 -8.59
CA ALA A 18 5.55 35.11 -10.04
C ALA A 18 5.99 33.79 -10.68
N ILE A 19 6.92 33.07 -10.04
CA ILE A 19 7.39 31.76 -10.51
C ILE A 19 6.36 30.69 -10.20
N VAL A 20 5.87 30.64 -8.96
CA VAL A 20 4.86 29.67 -8.53
C VAL A 20 3.58 29.83 -9.36
N GLY A 21 3.20 31.08 -9.64
CA GLY A 21 2.01 31.44 -10.42
C GLY A 21 1.99 30.91 -11.85
N ARG A 22 3.14 30.45 -12.39
CA ARG A 22 3.23 29.85 -13.73
C ARG A 22 2.55 28.49 -13.80
N THR A 23 2.64 27.71 -12.73
CA THR A 23 2.15 26.33 -12.68
C THR A 23 1.01 26.14 -11.69
N VAL A 24 0.86 27.04 -10.72
CA VAL A 24 -0.18 26.97 -9.69
C VAL A 24 -1.01 28.24 -9.66
N ARG A 25 -2.34 28.08 -9.66
CA ARG A 25 -3.27 29.21 -9.59
C ARG A 25 -3.29 29.81 -8.18
N LEU A 26 -2.54 30.90 -7.99
CA LEU A 26 -2.46 31.63 -6.74
C LEU A 26 -3.67 32.56 -6.53
N THR A 27 -4.16 32.62 -5.29
CA THR A 27 -5.19 33.57 -4.85
C THR A 27 -4.61 34.45 -3.75
N LYS A 28 -4.80 35.77 -3.84
CA LYS A 28 -4.27 36.70 -2.82
C LYS A 28 -4.98 36.52 -1.47
N ALA A 29 -4.22 36.41 -0.40
CA ALA A 29 -4.69 36.25 0.97
C ALA A 29 -3.94 37.23 1.89
N GLY A 30 -4.42 38.47 1.95
CA GLY A 30 -3.74 39.54 2.68
C GLY A 30 -2.42 39.93 2.00
N ARG A 31 -1.30 39.75 2.72
CA ARG A 31 0.07 40.00 2.24
C ARG A 31 0.72 38.79 1.56
N GLU A 32 0.08 37.62 1.65
CA GLU A 32 0.57 36.36 1.08
C GLU A 32 -0.34 35.90 -0.07
N TYR A 33 0.09 34.86 -0.76
CA TYR A 33 -0.72 34.14 -1.72
C TYR A 33 -1.02 32.74 -1.21
N LYS A 34 -2.22 32.22 -1.48
CA LYS A 34 -2.62 30.87 -1.15
C LYS A 34 -3.07 30.08 -2.39
N ALA A 35 -2.84 28.78 -2.37
CA ALA A 35 -3.33 27.84 -3.39
C ALA A 35 -3.52 26.44 -2.80
N CYS A 36 -4.13 25.55 -3.59
CA CYS A 36 -3.97 24.12 -3.34
C CYS A 36 -2.54 23.72 -3.65
N CYS A 37 -1.95 22.90 -2.78
CA CYS A 37 -0.58 22.46 -2.89
C CYS A 37 -0.33 21.66 -4.18
N PRO A 38 0.78 21.90 -4.89
CA PRO A 38 1.18 21.07 -6.04
C PRO A 38 1.92 19.80 -5.63
N PHE A 39 2.34 19.68 -4.37
CA PHE A 39 3.13 18.55 -3.87
C PHE A 39 2.25 17.42 -3.30
N HIS A 40 0.99 17.72 -2.94
CA HIS A 40 0.01 16.74 -2.50
C HIS A 40 -1.40 17.15 -2.93
N ASN A 41 -2.32 16.20 -3.03
CA ASN A 41 -3.66 16.47 -3.53
C ASN A 41 -4.59 16.97 -2.40
N GLU A 42 -5.13 18.17 -2.52
CA GLU A 42 -6.04 18.76 -1.55
C GLU A 42 -7.14 19.61 -2.20
N LYS A 43 -8.31 19.68 -1.53
CA LYS A 43 -9.45 20.49 -1.99
C LYS A 43 -9.48 21.89 -1.37
N THR A 44 -8.82 22.07 -0.23
CA THR A 44 -8.75 23.34 0.49
C THR A 44 -7.34 23.92 0.38
N PRO A 45 -7.17 25.21 0.07
CA PRO A 45 -5.85 25.82 -0.04
C PRO A 45 -5.04 25.75 1.28
N SER A 46 -3.97 24.95 1.33
CA SER A 46 -3.02 24.93 2.45
C SER A 46 -1.61 25.37 2.07
N PHE A 47 -1.38 25.67 0.78
CA PHE A 47 -0.10 26.13 0.26
C PHE A 47 -0.05 27.65 0.28
N TYR A 48 0.91 28.21 1.04
CA TYR A 48 1.11 29.65 1.18
C TYR A 48 2.46 30.05 0.57
N VAL A 49 2.45 31.18 -0.13
CA VAL A 49 3.64 31.81 -0.71
C VAL A 49 3.78 33.21 -0.14
N ASN A 50 4.93 33.49 0.46
CA ASN A 50 5.25 34.79 1.02
C ASN A 50 6.41 35.42 0.25
N ASP A 51 6.13 36.44 -0.55
CA ASP A 51 7.15 37.17 -1.32
C ASP A 51 8.07 38.02 -0.43
N GLU A 52 7.55 38.59 0.68
CA GLU A 52 8.35 39.40 1.61
C GLU A 52 9.43 38.55 2.31
N LYS A 53 9.12 37.29 2.62
CA LYS A 53 10.03 36.35 3.27
C LYS A 53 10.76 35.42 2.29
N GLY A 54 10.36 35.41 1.02
CA GLY A 54 11.01 34.64 -0.05
C GLY A 54 10.84 33.12 0.05
N PHE A 55 9.82 32.61 0.74
CA PHE A 55 9.56 31.17 0.86
C PHE A 55 8.10 30.81 0.66
N TYR A 56 7.87 29.54 0.31
CA TYR A 56 6.58 28.89 0.35
C TYR A 56 6.53 27.86 1.48
N HIS A 57 5.33 27.63 2.02
CA HIS A 57 5.08 26.59 3.01
C HIS A 57 3.70 25.99 2.80
N CYS A 58 3.63 24.66 2.82
CA CYS A 58 2.38 23.93 2.82
C CYS A 58 2.02 23.44 4.23
N PHE A 59 0.87 23.84 4.76
CA PHE A 59 0.41 23.35 6.06
C PHE A 59 -0.20 21.94 6.01
N GLY A 60 -0.46 21.40 4.82
CA GLY A 60 -0.98 20.04 4.64
C GLY A 60 0.12 18.97 4.59
N CYS A 61 1.20 19.20 3.84
CA CYS A 61 2.28 18.23 3.63
C CYS A 61 3.67 18.70 4.08
N GLU A 62 3.75 19.86 4.74
CA GLU A 62 5.00 20.47 5.24
C GLU A 62 6.03 20.83 4.16
N ALA A 63 5.65 20.76 2.88
CA ALA A 63 6.52 21.18 1.79
C ALA A 63 6.93 22.65 1.97
N HIS A 64 8.23 22.90 2.02
CA HIS A 64 8.82 24.20 2.29
C HIS A 64 10.03 24.45 1.40
N GLY A 65 10.16 25.67 0.87
CA GLY A 65 11.27 26.02 -0.01
C GLY A 65 11.26 27.46 -0.49
N ASP A 66 12.33 27.82 -1.19
CA ASP A 66 12.52 29.10 -1.87
C ASP A 66 12.29 28.94 -3.40
N ALA A 67 12.59 29.99 -4.16
CA ALA A 67 12.47 29.97 -5.62
C ALA A 67 13.34 28.90 -6.30
N ILE A 68 14.53 28.59 -5.76
CA ILE A 68 15.42 27.58 -6.32
C ILE A 68 14.85 26.19 -6.04
N ARG A 69 14.44 25.94 -4.80
CA ARG A 69 13.76 24.70 -4.38
C ARG A 69 12.49 24.45 -5.17
N TRP A 70 11.74 25.48 -5.51
CA TRP A 70 10.57 25.33 -6.39
C TRP A 70 10.97 24.77 -7.76
N MET A 71 12.00 25.34 -8.39
CA MET A 71 12.50 24.89 -9.69
C MET A 71 13.08 23.47 -9.63
N THR A 72 13.72 23.07 -8.52
CA THR A 72 14.28 21.72 -8.39
C THR A 72 13.22 20.68 -8.03
N ASP A 73 12.40 20.94 -7.02
CA ASP A 73 11.54 19.94 -6.39
C ASP A 73 10.20 19.83 -7.14
N GLN A 74 9.69 20.93 -7.68
CA GLN A 74 8.42 20.95 -8.42
C GLN A 74 8.64 20.75 -9.93
N GLN A 75 9.62 21.44 -10.53
CA GLN A 75 9.89 21.34 -11.96
C GLN A 75 10.94 20.28 -12.34
N GLY A 76 11.64 19.70 -11.35
CA GLY A 76 12.62 18.65 -11.59
C GLY A 76 13.91 19.14 -12.27
N LEU A 77 14.18 20.45 -12.26
CA LEU A 77 15.37 21.00 -12.89
C LEU A 77 16.63 20.68 -12.08
N PRO A 78 17.75 20.33 -12.72
CA PRO A 78 19.05 20.28 -12.04
C PRO A 78 19.38 21.64 -11.42
N PHE A 79 19.96 21.64 -10.22
CA PHE A 79 20.23 22.87 -9.43
C PHE A 79 20.90 23.99 -10.25
N MET A 80 21.92 23.66 -11.05
CA MET A 80 22.62 24.66 -11.87
C MET A 80 21.78 25.22 -13.02
N ASP A 81 20.84 24.45 -13.55
CA ASP A 81 19.95 24.90 -14.61
C ASP A 81 18.85 25.80 -14.02
N ALA A 82 18.31 25.43 -12.85
CA ALA A 82 17.43 26.29 -12.06
C ALA A 82 18.09 27.63 -11.72
N VAL A 83 19.34 27.64 -11.28
CA VAL A 83 20.10 28.86 -10.98
C VAL A 83 20.28 29.73 -12.23
N LYS A 84 20.59 29.15 -13.39
CA LYS A 84 20.75 29.90 -14.65
C LYS A 84 19.46 30.54 -15.12
N GLU A 85 18.35 29.81 -15.05
CA GLU A 85 17.05 30.31 -15.47
C GLU A 85 16.59 31.47 -14.59
N LEU A 86 16.70 31.30 -13.26
CA LEU A 86 16.38 32.36 -12.31
C LEU A 86 17.30 33.57 -12.46
N ALA A 87 18.60 33.36 -12.73
CA ALA A 87 19.54 34.45 -12.92
C ALA A 87 19.23 35.24 -14.20
N ALA A 88 18.87 34.57 -15.29
CA ALA A 88 18.43 35.22 -16.52
C ALA A 88 17.19 36.09 -16.29
N GLU A 89 16.22 35.59 -15.50
CA GLU A 89 15.03 36.33 -15.10
C GLU A 89 15.34 37.52 -14.18
N ALA A 90 16.27 37.36 -13.24
CA ALA A 90 16.72 38.40 -12.32
C ALA A 90 17.67 39.43 -12.96
N GLY A 91 18.01 39.28 -14.26
CA GLY A 91 19.02 40.09 -14.93
C GLY A 91 20.41 39.97 -14.29
N MET A 92 20.69 38.85 -13.64
CA MET A 92 21.97 38.54 -13.00
C MET A 92 22.82 37.68 -13.91
N GLU A 93 24.07 38.07 -14.10
CA GLU A 93 25.05 37.16 -14.70
C GLU A 93 25.39 36.06 -13.69
N VAL A 94 25.19 34.81 -14.10
CA VAL A 94 25.69 33.66 -13.32
C VAL A 94 27.21 33.73 -13.35
N PRO A 95 27.89 33.78 -12.19
CA PRO A 95 29.34 33.80 -12.14
C PRO A 95 29.88 32.63 -12.95
N ALA A 96 30.53 32.96 -14.07
CA ALA A 96 31.20 31.95 -14.87
C ALA A 96 32.14 31.19 -13.92
N PRO A 97 32.13 29.85 -13.91
CA PRO A 97 33.23 29.14 -13.29
C PRO A 97 34.52 29.68 -13.93
N ASP A 98 35.51 30.06 -13.11
CA ASP A 98 36.76 30.68 -13.58
C ASP A 98 37.20 29.95 -14.84
N PRO A 99 37.36 30.60 -16.01
CA PRO A 99 37.67 29.90 -17.25
C PRO A 99 38.88 28.98 -17.12
N ARG A 100 39.83 29.27 -16.22
CA ARG A 100 40.93 28.37 -15.89
C ARG A 100 40.49 27.20 -15.02
N ALA A 101 39.72 27.41 -13.96
CA ALA A 101 39.17 26.33 -13.13
C ALA A 101 38.12 25.47 -13.85
N ALA A 102 37.31 26.05 -14.74
CA ALA A 102 36.33 25.40 -15.61
C ALA A 102 37.05 24.60 -16.69
N GLN A 103 38.03 25.20 -17.38
CA GLN A 103 38.85 24.48 -18.35
C GLN A 103 39.75 23.45 -17.67
N GLN A 104 40.19 23.64 -16.41
CA GLN A 104 40.89 22.63 -15.62
C GLN A 104 39.94 21.53 -15.12
N ALA A 105 38.70 21.84 -14.76
CA ALA A 105 37.68 20.87 -14.36
C ALA A 105 37.15 20.07 -15.57
N GLU A 106 37.08 20.70 -16.73
CA GLU A 106 36.72 20.09 -18.03
C GLU A 106 37.90 19.32 -18.63
N LYS A 107 39.15 19.70 -18.31
CA LYS A 107 40.36 18.90 -18.58
C LYS A 107 40.58 17.78 -17.56
N ARG A 108 40.00 17.86 -16.36
CA ARG A 108 40.13 16.84 -15.33
C ARG A 108 39.16 15.71 -15.67
N ALA A 109 39.70 14.50 -15.80
CA ALA A 109 38.87 13.32 -15.96
C ALA A 109 37.80 13.27 -14.87
N SER A 110 36.56 12.99 -15.27
CA SER A 110 35.45 12.74 -14.37
C SER A 110 35.36 11.25 -14.02
N LEU A 111 34.65 10.90 -12.95
CA LEU A 111 34.37 9.50 -12.63
C LEU A 111 33.59 8.80 -13.75
N HIS A 112 32.78 9.54 -14.53
CA HIS A 112 32.08 8.99 -15.70
C HIS A 112 33.04 8.63 -16.83
N ASP A 113 34.15 9.36 -17.00
CA ASP A 113 35.16 9.03 -18.00
C ASP A 113 35.88 7.73 -17.64
N VAL A 114 36.13 7.52 -16.33
CA VAL A 114 36.71 6.28 -15.80
C VAL A 114 35.77 5.09 -16.05
N THR A 115 34.48 5.19 -15.71
CA THR A 115 33.52 4.10 -15.92
C THR A 115 33.28 3.83 -17.42
N ALA A 116 33.27 4.87 -18.26
CA ALA A 116 33.17 4.71 -19.71
C ALA A 116 34.40 4.00 -20.29
N ALA A 117 35.62 4.37 -19.85
CA ALA A 117 36.84 3.70 -20.26
C ALA A 117 36.90 2.24 -19.78
N ALA A 118 36.47 1.97 -18.55
CA ALA A 118 36.38 0.61 -18.02
C ALA A 118 35.40 -0.24 -18.83
N GLN A 119 34.24 0.32 -19.20
CA GLN A 119 33.28 -0.34 -20.06
C GLN A 119 33.89 -0.69 -21.43
N ALA A 120 34.58 0.27 -22.07
CA ALA A 120 35.25 0.03 -23.34
C ALA A 120 36.30 -1.09 -23.23
N PHE A 121 37.09 -1.08 -22.15
CA PHE A 121 38.06 -2.13 -21.86
C PHE A 121 37.39 -3.51 -21.72
N TYR A 122 36.31 -3.63 -20.96
CA TYR A 122 35.62 -4.91 -20.79
C TYR A 122 35.00 -5.41 -22.10
N VAL A 123 34.46 -4.52 -22.94
CA VAL A 123 33.95 -4.90 -24.27
C VAL A 123 35.07 -5.41 -25.17
N ASP A 124 36.23 -4.76 -25.17
CA ASP A 124 37.42 -5.23 -25.90
C ASP A 124 37.88 -6.62 -25.41
N ARG A 125 37.96 -6.81 -24.09
CA ARG A 125 38.28 -8.11 -23.49
C ARG A 125 37.26 -9.19 -23.82
N LEU A 126 35.97 -8.85 -23.95
CA LEU A 126 34.97 -9.82 -24.40
C LEU A 126 35.22 -10.28 -25.83
N ARG A 127 35.89 -9.49 -26.68
CA ARG A 127 36.23 -9.85 -28.06
C ARG A 127 37.57 -10.59 -28.18
N SER A 128 38.44 -10.49 -27.18
CA SER A 128 39.76 -11.13 -27.15
C SER A 128 39.68 -12.65 -26.93
N ALA A 129 40.84 -13.33 -26.92
CA ALA A 129 40.92 -14.75 -26.56
C ALA A 129 40.40 -15.02 -25.13
N ASP A 130 40.65 -14.10 -24.19
CA ASP A 130 40.24 -14.24 -22.78
C ASP A 130 38.70 -14.32 -22.63
N GLY A 131 37.97 -13.60 -23.49
CA GLY A 131 36.50 -13.59 -23.49
C GLY A 131 35.84 -14.83 -24.09
N ALA A 132 36.58 -15.84 -24.55
CA ALA A 132 36.01 -16.99 -25.27
C ALA A 132 34.93 -17.74 -24.47
N ALA A 133 35.18 -18.00 -23.18
CA ALA A 133 34.21 -18.65 -22.30
C ALA A 133 32.95 -17.79 -22.09
N ALA A 134 33.12 -16.46 -21.97
CA ALA A 134 32.01 -15.52 -21.82
C ALA A 134 31.12 -15.50 -23.07
N ARG A 135 31.73 -15.46 -24.27
CA ARG A 135 30.98 -15.54 -25.54
C ARG A 135 30.25 -16.87 -25.69
N ALA A 136 30.89 -17.98 -25.35
CA ALA A 136 30.24 -19.29 -25.37
C ALA A 136 29.06 -19.37 -24.39
N TYR A 137 29.18 -18.77 -23.20
CA TYR A 137 28.09 -18.67 -22.24
C TYR A 137 26.91 -17.85 -22.80
N LEU A 138 27.16 -16.68 -23.37
CA LEU A 138 26.13 -15.83 -23.98
C LEU A 138 25.42 -16.54 -25.14
N ALA A 139 26.18 -17.23 -25.99
CA ALA A 139 25.63 -18.03 -27.09
C ALA A 139 24.75 -19.18 -26.59
N ARG A 140 25.17 -19.91 -25.54
CA ARG A 140 24.37 -20.97 -24.92
C ARG A 140 23.08 -20.44 -24.29
N ARG A 141 23.12 -19.23 -23.75
CA ARG A 141 21.92 -18.53 -23.25
C ARG A 141 21.00 -18.07 -24.38
N GLY A 142 21.51 -17.91 -25.60
CA GLY A 142 20.73 -17.54 -26.78
C GLY A 142 20.66 -16.02 -27.00
N PHE A 143 21.62 -15.26 -26.45
CA PHE A 143 21.67 -13.81 -26.69
C PHE A 143 22.21 -13.51 -28.08
N ALA A 144 21.43 -12.76 -28.88
CA ALA A 144 21.83 -12.32 -30.20
C ALA A 144 22.96 -11.28 -30.10
N GLN A 145 23.86 -11.26 -31.08
CA GLN A 145 25.02 -10.35 -31.09
C GLN A 145 24.61 -8.88 -30.96
N GLY A 146 23.52 -8.46 -31.61
CA GLY A 146 22.98 -7.10 -31.48
C GLY A 146 22.54 -6.76 -30.05
N VAL A 147 22.01 -7.73 -29.29
CA VAL A 147 21.65 -7.56 -27.87
C VAL A 147 22.90 -7.49 -27.00
N VAL A 148 23.90 -8.35 -27.28
CA VAL A 148 25.21 -8.33 -26.61
C VAL A 148 25.86 -6.95 -26.71
N GLU A 149 25.80 -6.34 -27.90
CA GLU A 149 26.33 -5.00 -28.17
C GLU A 149 25.47 -3.89 -27.57
N ALA A 150 24.15 -3.94 -27.75
CA ALA A 150 23.22 -2.91 -27.27
C ALA A 150 23.22 -2.77 -25.74
N PHE A 151 23.34 -3.88 -25.02
CA PHE A 151 23.45 -3.91 -23.56
C PHE A 151 24.90 -3.77 -23.05
N GLY A 152 25.87 -3.72 -23.96
CA GLY A 152 27.27 -3.49 -23.63
C GLY A 152 27.87 -4.60 -22.79
N PHE A 153 27.59 -5.87 -23.08
CA PHE A 153 28.27 -6.95 -22.37
C PHE A 153 29.79 -6.85 -22.54
N GLY A 154 30.51 -7.12 -21.47
CA GLY A 154 31.96 -7.15 -21.44
C GLY A 154 32.51 -8.37 -20.70
N PHE A 155 33.83 -8.45 -20.55
CA PHE A 155 34.50 -9.48 -19.77
C PHE A 155 35.62 -8.88 -18.92
N ALA A 156 35.62 -9.19 -17.63
CA ALA A 156 36.71 -8.87 -16.72
C ALA A 156 37.66 -10.08 -16.65
N PRO A 157 38.95 -9.91 -17.02
CA PRO A 157 39.93 -11.01 -16.97
C PRO A 157 40.21 -11.42 -15.51
N GLU A 158 40.87 -12.56 -15.31
CA GLU A 158 41.23 -13.07 -13.97
C GLU A 158 42.31 -12.25 -13.26
N ASP A 159 43.08 -11.46 -14.03
CA ASP A 159 44.19 -10.67 -13.52
C ASP A 159 43.70 -9.61 -12.50
N ARG A 160 44.41 -9.52 -11.38
CA ARG A 160 44.11 -8.61 -10.26
C ARG A 160 44.53 -7.17 -10.51
N GLN A 161 45.30 -6.91 -11.56
CA GLN A 161 45.89 -5.60 -11.90
C GLN A 161 45.59 -5.21 -13.35
N ALA A 162 44.49 -5.71 -13.93
CA ALA A 162 44.13 -5.42 -15.31
C ALA A 162 43.66 -3.97 -15.49
N ILE A 163 42.79 -3.49 -14.59
CA ILE A 163 42.23 -2.13 -14.65
C ILE A 163 43.31 -1.04 -14.57
N PRO A 164 44.20 -0.99 -13.57
CA PRO A 164 45.19 0.09 -13.50
C PRO A 164 46.13 0.13 -14.71
N ARG A 165 46.41 -1.03 -15.34
CA ARG A 165 47.23 -1.07 -16.56
C ARG A 165 46.44 -0.63 -17.79
N ALA A 166 45.18 -1.01 -17.89
CA ALA A 166 44.33 -0.65 -19.03
C ALA A 166 43.85 0.81 -18.98
N LEU A 167 43.73 1.36 -17.77
CA LEU A 167 43.21 2.69 -17.49
C LEU A 167 44.32 3.60 -16.90
N SER A 168 45.56 3.43 -17.36
CA SER A 168 46.75 4.13 -16.83
C SER A 168 46.72 5.65 -17.03
N GLN A 169 45.78 6.16 -17.83
CA GLN A 169 45.52 7.58 -18.00
C GLN A 169 44.75 8.22 -16.83
N PHE A 170 44.23 7.43 -15.90
CA PHE A 170 43.49 7.90 -14.72
C PHE A 170 44.26 7.60 -13.43
N ASP A 171 44.13 8.49 -12.45
CA ASP A 171 44.78 8.32 -11.16
C ASP A 171 44.13 7.20 -10.33
N GLU A 172 44.95 6.47 -9.57
CA GLU A 172 44.55 5.39 -8.66
C GLU A 172 43.32 5.74 -7.77
N PRO A 173 43.24 6.93 -7.13
CA PRO A 173 42.09 7.27 -6.29
C PRO A 173 40.77 7.30 -7.06
N MET A 174 40.78 7.64 -8.35
CA MET A 174 39.57 7.64 -9.16
C MET A 174 39.09 6.22 -9.46
N LEU A 175 40.02 5.27 -9.66
CA LEU A 175 39.71 3.85 -9.86
C LEU A 175 39.10 3.23 -8.59
N LEU A 176 39.57 3.66 -7.42
CA LEU A 176 39.01 3.28 -6.12
C LEU A 176 37.62 3.91 -5.89
N GLU A 177 37.47 5.22 -6.15
CA GLU A 177 36.21 5.95 -5.94
C GLU A 177 35.06 5.45 -6.85
N THR A 178 35.39 4.98 -8.05
CA THR A 178 34.43 4.30 -8.95
C THR A 178 34.10 2.86 -8.54
N GLY A 179 34.76 2.33 -7.50
CA GLY A 179 34.56 0.97 -7.02
C GLY A 179 35.06 -0.12 -7.97
N LEU A 180 35.91 0.24 -8.95
CA LEU A 180 36.55 -0.72 -9.86
C LEU A 180 37.68 -1.49 -9.17
N ARG A 181 38.28 -0.89 -8.14
CA ARG A 181 39.34 -1.50 -7.32
C ARG A 181 38.92 -1.59 -5.85
N ILE A 182 39.50 -2.55 -5.15
CA ILE A 182 39.34 -2.76 -3.71
C ILE A 182 40.66 -2.41 -3.06
N ASP A 183 40.62 -1.47 -2.13
CA ASP A 183 41.72 -1.18 -1.21
C ASP A 183 41.57 -2.06 0.05
N VAL A 184 42.68 -2.65 0.47
CA VAL A 184 42.76 -3.44 1.70
C VAL A 184 44.00 -2.99 2.45
N GLU A 185 43.80 -2.56 3.69
CA GLU A 185 44.87 -2.02 4.53
C GLU A 185 46.10 -2.95 4.56
N GLY A 186 47.27 -2.38 4.25
CA GLY A 186 48.55 -3.10 4.23
C GLY A 186 48.73 -4.08 3.05
N LYS A 187 47.85 -4.06 2.04
CA LYS A 187 47.97 -4.87 0.82
C LYS A 187 47.87 -3.98 -0.41
N GLU A 188 48.43 -4.45 -1.52
CA GLU A 188 48.26 -3.80 -2.80
C GLU A 188 46.77 -3.83 -3.21
N PRO A 189 46.18 -2.70 -3.61
CA PRO A 189 44.81 -2.67 -4.13
C PRO A 189 44.67 -3.64 -5.31
N TYR A 190 43.47 -4.15 -5.55
CA TYR A 190 43.26 -5.10 -6.65
C TYR A 190 41.88 -4.93 -7.28
N ASP A 191 41.75 -5.37 -8.53
CA ASP A 191 40.54 -5.24 -9.32
C ASP A 191 39.37 -5.95 -8.65
N ARG A 192 38.23 -5.27 -8.52
CA ARG A 192 37.02 -5.82 -7.90
C ARG A 192 36.45 -6.99 -8.70
N PHE A 193 36.35 -6.81 -10.00
CA PHE A 193 35.76 -7.78 -10.92
C PHE A 193 36.87 -8.58 -11.59
N ARG A 194 36.79 -9.91 -11.46
CA ARG A 194 37.78 -10.84 -12.01
C ARG A 194 37.07 -12.11 -12.46
N GLY A 195 37.40 -12.60 -13.65
CA GLY A 195 36.80 -13.83 -14.19
C GLY A 195 35.29 -13.72 -14.44
N ARG A 196 34.79 -12.52 -14.76
CA ARG A 196 33.35 -12.23 -14.77
C ARG A 196 32.87 -11.71 -16.11
N LEU A 197 31.72 -12.20 -16.54
CA LEU A 197 30.91 -11.51 -17.54
C LEU A 197 30.42 -10.20 -16.95
N MET A 198 30.69 -9.10 -17.64
CA MET A 198 30.42 -7.75 -17.17
C MET A 198 29.16 -7.18 -17.82
N LEU A 199 28.33 -6.52 -17.01
CA LEU A 199 27.12 -5.83 -17.43
C LEU A 199 27.18 -4.39 -16.91
N PRO A 200 27.21 -3.36 -17.78
CA PRO A 200 27.22 -1.97 -17.35
C PRO A 200 25.89 -1.59 -16.72
N ILE A 201 25.95 -0.89 -15.59
CA ILE A 201 24.81 -0.23 -14.96
C ILE A 201 24.84 1.23 -15.42
N GLN A 202 23.71 1.71 -15.93
CA GLN A 202 23.60 3.02 -16.57
C GLN A 202 22.57 3.91 -15.86
N ASP A 203 22.86 5.21 -15.80
CA ASP A 203 21.91 6.21 -15.31
C ASP A 203 20.77 6.48 -16.31
N ALA A 204 19.85 7.38 -15.96
CA ALA A 204 18.73 7.77 -16.81
C ALA A 204 19.13 8.39 -18.17
N ARG A 205 20.39 8.85 -18.31
CA ARG A 205 20.96 9.40 -19.55
C ARG A 205 21.73 8.33 -20.34
N GLY A 206 21.78 7.09 -19.86
CA GLY A 206 22.53 6.00 -20.49
C GLY A 206 24.04 6.03 -20.20
N ARG A 207 24.52 6.87 -19.28
CA ARG A 207 25.95 6.92 -18.91
C ARG A 207 26.27 5.80 -17.93
N VAL A 208 27.42 5.16 -18.08
CA VAL A 208 27.85 4.09 -17.17
C VAL A 208 28.17 4.68 -15.80
N ILE A 209 27.59 4.11 -14.76
CA ILE A 209 27.76 4.53 -13.35
C ILE A 209 28.28 3.42 -12.46
N GLY A 210 28.23 2.17 -12.91
CA GLY A 210 28.72 1.01 -12.18
C GLY A 210 28.62 -0.25 -13.02
N PHE A 211 28.87 -1.40 -12.41
CA PHE A 211 28.87 -2.68 -13.10
C PHE A 211 28.24 -3.79 -12.26
N GLY A 212 27.54 -4.71 -12.94
CA GLY A 212 27.26 -6.06 -12.46
C GLY A 212 28.24 -7.04 -13.09
N GLY A 213 28.65 -8.06 -12.35
CA GLY A 213 29.62 -9.07 -12.79
C GLY A 213 29.16 -10.47 -12.43
N ARG A 214 28.98 -11.33 -13.42
CA ARG A 214 28.56 -12.72 -13.25
C ARG A 214 29.74 -13.68 -13.43
N ILE A 215 29.99 -14.58 -12.48
CA ILE A 215 30.98 -15.65 -12.68
C ILE A 215 30.49 -16.62 -13.76
N LEU A 216 31.42 -17.11 -14.58
CA LEU A 216 31.11 -18.08 -15.64
C LEU A 216 31.09 -19.51 -15.09
N ASP A 217 32.05 -19.82 -14.23
CA ASP A 217 32.21 -21.11 -13.57
C ASP A 217 31.81 -20.99 -12.09
N GLY A 218 30.56 -21.37 -11.77
CA GLY A 218 30.03 -21.33 -10.41
C GLY A 218 30.65 -22.36 -9.47
N ASP A 219 31.21 -23.44 -10.02
CA ASP A 219 31.71 -24.59 -9.25
C ASP A 219 33.20 -24.46 -8.88
N SER A 220 33.95 -23.56 -9.54
CA SER A 220 35.40 -23.40 -9.30
C SER A 220 35.72 -22.62 -8.03
N ASN A 221 34.77 -21.84 -7.51
CA ASN A 221 34.89 -21.16 -6.22
C ASN A 221 33.53 -21.06 -5.50
N PRO A 222 33.19 -22.04 -4.63
CA PRO A 222 31.91 -22.10 -3.91
C PRO A 222 31.64 -20.87 -3.03
N ASN A 223 32.69 -20.14 -2.65
CA ASN A 223 32.60 -18.97 -1.77
C ASN A 223 32.44 -17.65 -2.55
N ALA A 224 32.57 -17.65 -3.88
CA ALA A 224 32.39 -16.45 -4.69
C ALA A 224 30.92 -16.24 -5.05
N PRO A 225 30.36 -15.03 -4.87
CA PRO A 225 28.96 -14.78 -5.21
C PRO A 225 28.75 -14.87 -6.73
N LYS A 226 27.67 -15.56 -7.14
CA LYS A 226 27.29 -15.76 -8.55
C LYS A 226 27.20 -14.42 -9.31
N TYR A 227 26.58 -13.43 -8.68
CA TYR A 227 26.55 -12.04 -9.15
C TYR A 227 27.21 -11.13 -8.13
N LEU A 228 28.02 -10.19 -8.60
CA LEU A 228 28.66 -9.15 -7.82
C LEU A 228 28.36 -7.80 -8.46
N ASN A 229 27.96 -6.81 -7.66
CA ASN A 229 27.80 -5.44 -8.15
C ASN A 229 28.93 -4.55 -7.65
N SER A 230 29.12 -3.42 -8.33
CA SER A 230 29.84 -2.27 -7.78
C SER A 230 29.30 -1.93 -6.39
N PRO A 231 30.15 -1.46 -5.46
CA PRO A 231 29.67 -0.88 -4.20
C PRO A 231 28.91 0.42 -4.50
N ASP A 232 28.27 1.01 -3.49
CA ASP A 232 27.76 2.38 -3.63
C ASP A 232 28.93 3.35 -3.82
N THR A 233 28.77 4.29 -4.74
CA THR A 233 29.76 5.31 -5.13
C THR A 233 29.07 6.65 -5.34
N PRO A 234 29.80 7.76 -5.52
CA PRO A 234 29.18 9.05 -5.88
C PRO A 234 28.35 9.01 -7.17
N LEU A 235 28.62 8.06 -8.09
CA LEU A 235 27.86 7.89 -9.32
C LEU A 235 26.71 6.89 -9.20
N PHE A 236 26.78 5.97 -8.23
CA PHE A 236 25.93 4.78 -8.20
C PHE A 236 25.41 4.52 -6.80
N ASP A 237 24.09 4.58 -6.67
CA ASP A 237 23.33 4.19 -5.48
C ASP A 237 22.42 3.01 -5.86
N LYS A 238 22.70 1.86 -5.27
CA LYS A 238 21.96 0.61 -5.55
C LYS A 238 20.47 0.72 -5.18
N GLY A 239 20.14 1.42 -4.10
CA GLY A 239 18.76 1.60 -3.63
C GLY A 239 17.95 2.60 -4.44
N ARG A 240 18.59 3.36 -5.34
CA ARG A 240 17.97 4.40 -6.17
C ARG A 240 18.21 4.20 -7.67
N THR A 241 18.63 3.01 -8.07
CA THR A 241 18.90 2.67 -9.46
C THR A 241 18.13 1.42 -9.86
N LEU A 242 17.53 1.43 -11.05
CA LEU A 242 16.95 0.26 -11.70
C LEU A 242 17.73 -0.04 -12.97
N TYR A 243 18.16 -1.28 -13.14
CA TYR A 243 18.80 -1.73 -14.36
C TYR A 243 17.88 -1.52 -15.55
N ASN A 244 18.46 -1.12 -16.69
CA ASN A 244 17.77 -0.90 -17.96
C ASN A 244 16.71 0.23 -17.99
N LEU A 245 16.53 1.00 -16.92
CA LEU A 245 15.46 2.01 -16.85
C LEU A 245 15.53 3.05 -17.98
N HIS A 246 16.71 3.48 -18.40
CA HIS A 246 16.87 4.47 -19.48
C HIS A 246 16.37 3.97 -20.85
N ARG A 247 16.45 2.66 -21.12
CA ARG A 247 15.87 2.06 -22.35
C ARG A 247 14.39 1.73 -22.15
N ALA A 248 14.03 1.22 -20.98
CA ALA A 248 12.68 0.77 -20.67
C ALA A 248 11.68 1.93 -20.51
N ALA A 249 12.09 3.08 -19.97
CA ALA A 249 11.18 4.19 -19.68
C ALA A 249 10.47 4.76 -20.93
N PRO A 250 11.14 4.98 -22.08
CA PRO A 250 10.46 5.33 -23.33
C PRO A 250 9.47 4.26 -23.81
N ALA A 251 9.83 2.97 -23.73
CA ALA A 251 8.96 1.86 -24.13
C ALA A 251 7.73 1.77 -23.22
N ALA A 252 7.92 1.88 -21.91
CA ALA A 252 6.88 1.82 -20.91
C ALA A 252 5.81 2.91 -21.07
N ARG A 253 6.21 4.12 -21.45
CA ARG A 253 5.26 5.21 -21.75
C ARG A 253 4.40 4.91 -22.97
N LYS A 254 4.91 4.16 -23.95
CA LYS A 254 4.17 3.77 -25.15
C LYS A 254 3.23 2.61 -24.89
N SER A 255 3.69 1.61 -24.12
CA SER A 255 2.90 0.42 -23.79
C SER A 255 1.93 0.62 -22.62
N GLY A 256 2.16 1.64 -21.79
CA GLY A 256 1.44 1.81 -20.52
C GLY A 256 1.82 0.76 -19.47
N ARG A 257 2.90 0.01 -19.68
CA ARG A 257 3.32 -1.13 -18.87
C ARG A 257 4.80 -1.03 -18.52
N MET A 258 5.17 -1.49 -17.33
CA MET A 258 6.56 -1.68 -16.92
C MET A 258 6.67 -3.04 -16.24
N ILE A 259 7.68 -3.83 -16.63
CA ILE A 259 7.89 -5.17 -16.09
C ILE A 259 9.14 -5.15 -15.22
N VAL A 260 9.02 -5.54 -13.97
CA VAL A 260 10.11 -5.59 -13.01
C VAL A 260 10.43 -7.05 -12.71
N VAL A 261 11.62 -7.50 -13.09
CA VAL A 261 12.13 -8.86 -12.85
C VAL A 261 13.24 -8.85 -11.79
N GLU A 262 13.68 -10.02 -11.34
CA GLU A 262 14.65 -10.12 -10.24
C GLU A 262 16.08 -9.76 -10.64
N GLY A 263 16.50 -10.12 -11.86
CA GLY A 263 17.90 -10.00 -12.31
C GLY A 263 18.11 -9.30 -13.64
N TYR A 264 19.37 -8.93 -13.90
CA TYR A 264 19.79 -8.29 -15.15
C TYR A 264 19.51 -9.19 -16.35
N MET A 265 19.83 -10.47 -16.21
CA MET A 265 19.71 -11.43 -17.32
C MET A 265 18.25 -11.56 -17.75
N ASP A 266 17.33 -11.57 -16.80
CA ASP A 266 15.88 -11.63 -17.05
C ASP A 266 15.39 -10.38 -17.79
N ALA A 267 15.86 -9.20 -17.36
CA ALA A 267 15.48 -7.94 -18.00
C ALA A 267 15.99 -7.88 -19.44
N ILE A 268 17.19 -8.42 -19.70
CA ILE A 268 17.79 -8.47 -21.04
C ILE A 268 17.09 -9.54 -21.90
N ALA A 269 16.74 -10.69 -21.33
CA ALA A 269 16.02 -11.76 -22.02
C ALA A 269 14.63 -11.29 -22.45
N LEU A 270 13.91 -10.60 -21.56
CA LEU A 270 12.63 -9.95 -21.87
C LEU A 270 12.79 -8.91 -22.99
N ALA A 271 13.77 -8.01 -22.90
CA ALA A 271 14.01 -7.01 -23.93
C ALA A 271 14.34 -7.66 -25.29
N GLN A 272 15.14 -8.73 -25.32
CA GLN A 272 15.42 -9.50 -26.53
C GLN A 272 14.15 -10.12 -27.13
N ALA A 273 13.21 -10.54 -26.29
CA ALA A 273 11.93 -11.11 -26.70
C ALA A 273 10.86 -10.05 -27.08
N GLY A 274 11.22 -8.77 -27.09
CA GLY A 274 10.34 -7.65 -27.48
C GLY A 274 9.64 -6.94 -26.33
N PHE A 275 9.92 -7.32 -25.08
CA PHE A 275 9.43 -6.65 -23.87
C PHE A 275 10.44 -5.58 -23.43
N GLU A 276 10.54 -4.51 -24.22
CA GLU A 276 11.53 -3.45 -24.03
C GLU A 276 11.35 -2.68 -22.71
N GLU A 277 10.14 -2.71 -22.13
CA GLU A 277 9.75 -2.09 -20.86
C GLU A 277 10.23 -2.86 -19.60
N ALA A 278 11.17 -3.80 -19.74
CA ALA A 278 11.68 -4.61 -18.64
C ALA A 278 12.84 -3.92 -17.87
N VAL A 279 12.76 -3.93 -16.55
CA VAL A 279 13.77 -3.41 -15.62
C VAL A 279 14.04 -4.40 -14.48
N ALA A 280 15.15 -4.22 -13.77
CA ALA A 280 15.48 -5.06 -12.61
C ALA A 280 16.11 -4.25 -11.46
N PRO A 281 15.82 -4.58 -10.19
CA PRO A 281 16.61 -4.09 -9.08
C PRO A 281 18.00 -4.75 -9.09
N LEU A 282 18.96 -4.13 -8.44
CA LEU A 282 20.37 -4.51 -8.56
C LEU A 282 20.78 -5.51 -7.48
N GLY A 283 20.16 -6.68 -7.44
CA GLY A 283 20.50 -7.76 -6.50
C GLY A 283 20.13 -7.45 -5.03
N THR A 284 19.02 -6.74 -4.81
CA THR A 284 18.33 -6.55 -3.52
C THR A 284 16.84 -6.61 -3.75
N ALA A 285 16.07 -6.77 -2.67
CA ALA A 285 14.64 -6.51 -2.72
C ALA A 285 14.37 -5.08 -3.22
N LEU A 286 13.27 -4.92 -3.95
CA LEU A 286 12.81 -3.62 -4.46
C LEU A 286 12.70 -2.60 -3.31
N THR A 287 13.22 -1.40 -3.50
CA THR A 287 13.14 -0.32 -2.51
C THR A 287 11.93 0.57 -2.72
N GLU A 288 11.56 1.28 -1.67
CA GLU A 288 10.52 2.30 -1.62
C GLU A 288 10.82 3.39 -2.66
N THR A 289 12.07 3.86 -2.73
CA THR A 289 12.51 4.82 -3.75
C THR A 289 12.40 4.25 -5.16
N GLN A 290 12.72 2.97 -5.38
CA GLN A 290 12.56 2.33 -6.69
C GLN A 290 11.08 2.17 -7.05
N ILE A 291 10.19 1.87 -6.11
CA ILE A 291 8.73 1.84 -6.32
C ILE A 291 8.24 3.21 -6.78
N GLU A 292 8.63 4.28 -6.09
CA GLU A 292 8.28 5.64 -6.50
C GLU A 292 8.83 6.00 -7.88
N MET A 293 10.06 5.57 -8.21
CA MET A 293 10.63 5.77 -9.53
C MET A 293 9.81 5.08 -10.63
N LEU A 294 9.37 3.84 -10.40
CA LEU A 294 8.51 3.11 -11.35
C LEU A 294 7.18 3.84 -11.55
N TRP A 295 6.60 4.35 -10.48
CA TRP A 295 5.36 5.13 -10.47
C TRP A 295 5.41 6.47 -11.20
N ARG A 296 6.60 7.00 -11.50
CA ARG A 296 6.76 8.16 -12.40
C ARG A 296 6.54 7.82 -13.87
N HIS A 297 6.55 6.53 -14.22
CA HIS A 297 6.44 6.06 -15.59
C HIS A 297 5.10 5.37 -15.86
N VAL A 298 4.65 4.52 -14.94
CA VAL A 298 3.37 3.81 -15.03
C VAL A 298 2.73 3.72 -13.66
N GLU A 299 1.41 3.88 -13.59
CA GLU A 299 0.68 3.89 -12.31
C GLU A 299 0.67 2.51 -11.62
N ARG A 300 0.71 1.43 -12.42
CA ARG A 300 0.69 0.05 -11.93
C ARG A 300 1.74 -0.86 -12.58
N PRO A 301 3.01 -0.76 -12.17
CA PRO A 301 4.09 -1.66 -12.61
C PRO A 301 3.78 -3.13 -12.27
N ILE A 302 4.25 -4.05 -13.12
CA ILE A 302 4.09 -5.50 -12.93
C ILE A 302 5.40 -6.07 -12.40
N LEU A 303 5.38 -6.66 -11.22
CA LEU A 303 6.49 -7.43 -10.67
C LEU A 303 6.37 -8.89 -11.11
N CYS A 304 7.35 -9.38 -11.85
CA CYS A 304 7.42 -10.75 -12.35
C CYS A 304 8.47 -11.50 -11.52
N PHE A 305 8.00 -12.41 -10.66
CA PHE A 305 8.84 -13.20 -9.76
C PHE A 305 8.94 -14.66 -10.21
N ASP A 306 10.04 -15.29 -9.84
CA ASP A 306 10.29 -16.70 -10.10
C ASP A 306 9.23 -17.59 -9.42
N GLY A 307 8.96 -18.75 -10.03
CA GLY A 307 7.93 -19.68 -9.56
C GLY A 307 8.25 -20.46 -8.28
N ASP A 308 9.25 -20.03 -7.50
CA ASP A 308 9.77 -20.76 -6.35
C ASP A 308 9.41 -20.09 -4.99
N LYS A 309 9.92 -20.66 -3.89
CA LYS A 309 9.72 -20.12 -2.53
C LYS A 309 10.45 -18.80 -2.30
N ALA A 310 11.55 -18.54 -3.01
CA ALA A 310 12.30 -17.29 -2.90
C ALA A 310 11.52 -16.15 -3.56
N GLY A 311 10.99 -16.38 -4.78
CA GLY A 311 10.12 -15.47 -5.49
C GLY A 311 8.85 -15.14 -4.70
N GLN A 312 8.24 -16.13 -4.01
CA GLN A 312 7.10 -15.87 -3.13
C GLN A 312 7.45 -14.94 -1.95
N LYS A 313 8.62 -15.12 -1.33
CA LYS A 313 9.10 -14.23 -0.27
C LYS A 313 9.44 -12.84 -0.81
N ALA A 314 10.00 -12.76 -2.02
CA ALA A 314 10.30 -11.49 -2.68
C ALA A 314 9.02 -10.70 -2.99
N ALA A 315 7.98 -11.38 -3.49
CA ALA A 315 6.66 -10.80 -3.71
C ALA A 315 6.10 -10.18 -2.44
N MET A 316 6.13 -10.89 -1.32
CA MET A 316 5.64 -10.33 -0.06
C MET A 316 6.46 -9.17 0.48
N ARG A 317 7.78 -9.20 0.32
CA ARG A 317 8.61 -8.04 0.67
C ARG A 317 8.22 -6.83 -0.16
N ALA A 318 7.94 -7.01 -1.44
CA ALA A 318 7.46 -5.93 -2.30
C ALA A 318 6.06 -5.44 -1.87
N VAL A 319 5.14 -6.35 -1.52
CA VAL A 319 3.82 -6.00 -0.95
C VAL A 319 4.02 -5.14 0.30
N SER A 320 4.75 -5.62 1.31
CA SER A 320 4.94 -4.90 2.58
C SER A 320 5.61 -3.53 2.41
N ARG A 321 6.47 -3.35 1.40
CA ARG A 321 7.07 -2.03 1.09
C ARG A 321 6.14 -1.11 0.30
N ALA A 322 5.24 -1.68 -0.50
CA ALA A 322 4.31 -0.90 -1.30
C ALA A 322 3.09 -0.43 -0.50
N LEU A 323 2.59 -1.23 0.46
CA LEU A 323 1.39 -0.92 1.24
C LEU A 323 1.43 0.48 1.90
N PRO A 324 2.51 0.91 2.57
CA PRO A 324 2.58 2.25 3.16
C PRO A 324 2.56 3.37 2.13
N LEU A 325 3.02 3.10 0.90
CA LEU A 325 3.18 4.09 -0.17
C LEU A 325 1.94 4.22 -1.06
N LEU A 326 0.92 3.35 -0.87
CA LEU A 326 -0.26 3.33 -1.71
C LEU A 326 -0.98 4.68 -1.71
N ARG A 327 -1.34 5.13 -2.91
CA ARG A 327 -2.12 6.34 -3.16
C ARG A 327 -3.03 6.10 -4.37
N PRO A 328 -4.06 6.93 -4.61
CA PRO A 328 -5.01 6.71 -5.70
C PRO A 328 -4.29 6.48 -7.04
N ALA A 329 -4.79 5.51 -7.81
CA ALA A 329 -4.24 4.99 -9.06
C ALA A 329 -2.86 4.27 -8.97
N HIS A 330 -2.09 4.47 -7.90
CA HIS A 330 -0.74 3.93 -7.79
C HIS A 330 -0.72 2.62 -7.00
N SER A 331 -0.31 1.55 -7.67
CA SER A 331 -0.23 0.22 -7.05
C SER A 331 0.84 -0.63 -7.73
N LEU A 332 0.94 -1.89 -7.35
CA LEU A 332 1.75 -2.89 -8.05
C LEU A 332 0.83 -4.04 -8.48
N ALA A 333 1.24 -4.72 -9.54
CA ALA A 333 0.65 -5.99 -9.92
C ALA A 333 1.73 -7.08 -9.84
N ILE A 334 1.33 -8.32 -9.57
CA ILE A 334 2.27 -9.41 -9.33
C ILE A 334 1.95 -10.55 -10.29
N VAL A 335 2.97 -11.00 -11.02
CA VAL A 335 2.96 -12.19 -11.84
C VAL A 335 3.94 -13.18 -11.23
N ARG A 336 3.47 -14.41 -11.04
CA ARG A 336 4.31 -15.54 -10.62
C ARG A 336 4.48 -16.48 -11.79
N LEU A 337 5.71 -16.85 -12.07
CA LEU A 337 6.01 -17.82 -13.11
C LEU A 337 5.67 -19.25 -12.67
N PRO A 338 5.53 -20.19 -13.61
CA PRO A 338 5.41 -21.61 -13.28
C PRO A 338 6.59 -22.10 -12.44
N THR A 339 6.34 -23.11 -11.61
CA THR A 339 7.33 -23.59 -10.63
C THR A 339 8.65 -23.98 -11.29
N GLY A 340 9.74 -23.40 -10.78
CA GLY A 340 11.10 -23.69 -11.23
C GLY A 340 11.55 -22.95 -12.48
N LEU A 341 10.73 -22.05 -13.04
CA LEU A 341 11.10 -21.22 -14.18
C LEU A 341 11.39 -19.77 -13.76
N ASP A 342 12.45 -19.22 -14.32
CA ASP A 342 12.74 -17.78 -14.38
C ASP A 342 12.24 -17.20 -15.73
N PRO A 343 12.23 -15.86 -15.92
CA PRO A 343 11.78 -15.26 -17.17
C PRO A 343 12.58 -15.70 -18.40
N ASP A 344 13.90 -15.91 -18.28
CA ASP A 344 14.75 -16.39 -19.39
C ASP A 344 14.38 -17.82 -19.78
N ASP A 345 14.24 -18.72 -18.81
CA ASP A 345 13.86 -20.11 -18.99
C ASP A 345 12.46 -20.22 -19.62
N LEU A 346 11.47 -19.46 -19.15
CA LEU A 346 10.13 -19.43 -19.74
C LEU A 346 10.16 -18.99 -21.22
N LEU A 347 10.92 -17.93 -21.54
CA LEU A 347 11.02 -17.42 -22.90
C LEU A 347 11.68 -18.43 -23.84
N ARG A 348 12.71 -19.14 -23.35
CA ARG A 348 13.40 -20.18 -24.12
C ARG A 348 12.54 -21.41 -24.35
N GLU A 349 11.80 -21.86 -23.33
CA GLU A 349 11.02 -23.09 -23.39
C GLU A 349 9.65 -22.90 -24.07
N GLN A 350 9.00 -21.76 -23.84
CA GLN A 350 7.59 -21.55 -24.19
C GLN A 350 7.33 -20.31 -25.06
N GLY A 351 8.35 -19.44 -25.23
CA GLY A 351 8.29 -18.28 -26.12
C GLY A 351 7.54 -17.06 -25.57
N ALA A 352 7.63 -15.95 -26.30
CA ALA A 352 7.06 -14.65 -25.90
C ALA A 352 5.54 -14.69 -25.67
N ASN A 353 4.79 -15.49 -26.44
CA ASN A 353 3.34 -15.62 -26.27
C ASN A 353 2.96 -16.24 -24.92
N ALA A 354 3.80 -17.11 -24.33
CA ALA A 354 3.56 -17.63 -22.99
C ALA A 354 3.74 -16.54 -21.94
N MET A 355 4.81 -15.74 -22.07
CA MET A 355 5.06 -14.59 -21.19
C MET A 355 3.92 -13.55 -21.27
N GLU A 356 3.48 -13.17 -22.47
CA GLU A 356 2.40 -12.19 -22.65
C GLU A 356 1.08 -12.66 -22.01
N ARG A 357 0.75 -13.97 -22.09
CA ARG A 357 -0.43 -14.53 -21.43
C ARG A 357 -0.38 -14.39 -19.90
N LEU A 358 0.80 -14.58 -19.30
CA LEU A 358 0.98 -14.38 -17.85
C LEU A 358 0.90 -12.90 -17.48
N LEU A 359 1.54 -12.03 -18.26
CA LEU A 359 1.54 -10.58 -18.05
C LEU A 359 0.16 -9.93 -18.27
N ALA A 360 -0.73 -10.57 -19.03
CA ALA A 360 -2.09 -10.09 -19.26
C ALA A 360 -3.03 -10.28 -18.05
N GLN A 361 -2.69 -11.14 -17.09
CA GLN A 361 -3.53 -11.43 -15.92
C GLN A 361 -2.73 -11.33 -14.61
N PRO A 362 -2.15 -10.15 -14.29
CA PRO A 362 -1.38 -10.00 -13.08
C PRO A 362 -2.30 -9.90 -11.86
N ALA A 363 -1.92 -10.56 -10.77
CA ALA A 363 -2.63 -10.50 -9.49
C ALA A 363 -2.49 -9.11 -8.84
N GLY A 364 -3.51 -8.69 -8.10
CA GLY A 364 -3.41 -7.50 -7.26
C GLY A 364 -2.52 -7.73 -6.04
N LEU A 365 -2.09 -6.63 -5.40
CA LEU A 365 -1.45 -6.69 -4.09
C LEU A 365 -2.33 -7.40 -3.05
N LEU A 366 -3.63 -7.11 -3.07
CA LEU A 366 -4.59 -7.71 -2.13
C LEU A 366 -4.74 -9.23 -2.34
N ASP A 367 -4.84 -9.67 -3.59
CA ASP A 367 -4.91 -11.11 -3.94
C ASP A 367 -3.64 -11.83 -3.49
N THR A 368 -2.49 -11.23 -3.78
CA THR A 368 -1.18 -11.80 -3.42
C THR A 368 -1.01 -11.89 -1.90
N LEU A 369 -1.39 -10.83 -1.19
CA LEU A 369 -1.36 -10.78 0.28
C LEU A 369 -2.24 -11.87 0.89
N TRP A 370 -3.49 -11.98 0.41
CA TRP A 370 -4.44 -12.99 0.86
C TRP A 370 -3.91 -14.41 0.67
N ASP A 371 -3.48 -14.75 -0.55
CA ASP A 371 -3.00 -16.08 -0.88
C ASP A 371 -1.74 -16.44 -0.07
N PHE A 372 -0.84 -15.47 0.11
CA PHE A 372 0.35 -15.68 0.91
C PHE A 372 0.03 -15.99 2.37
N GLU A 373 -0.72 -15.10 3.05
CA GLU A 373 -1.01 -15.23 4.47
C GLU A 373 -1.86 -16.47 4.78
N LYS A 374 -2.78 -16.82 3.87
CA LYS A 374 -3.58 -18.04 3.94
C LYS A 374 -2.71 -19.30 3.82
N SER A 375 -1.67 -19.26 2.99
CA SER A 375 -0.75 -20.40 2.77
C SER A 375 0.37 -20.50 3.81
N ALA A 376 0.52 -19.51 4.69
CA ALA A 376 1.66 -19.40 5.60
C ALA A 376 1.64 -20.43 6.75
N ALA A 377 0.45 -20.83 7.19
CA ALA A 377 0.26 -21.79 8.29
C ALA A 377 -1.04 -22.60 8.09
N PRO A 378 -1.17 -23.79 8.71
CA PRO A 378 -2.44 -24.50 8.80
C PRO A 378 -3.53 -23.62 9.44
N LEU A 379 -4.79 -23.81 9.03
CA LEU A 379 -5.94 -22.99 9.43
C LEU A 379 -7.08 -23.85 9.96
N ASP A 380 -6.73 -24.86 10.76
CA ASP A 380 -7.61 -25.95 11.14
C ASP A 380 -8.48 -25.60 12.37
N SER A 381 -8.00 -24.70 13.23
CA SER A 381 -8.72 -24.24 14.43
C SER A 381 -9.28 -22.81 14.30
N PRO A 382 -10.28 -22.44 15.12
CA PRO A 382 -10.71 -21.05 15.27
C PRO A 382 -9.56 -20.10 15.64
N GLU A 383 -8.63 -20.54 16.47
CA GLU A 383 -7.44 -19.79 16.87
C GLU A 383 -6.52 -19.52 15.68
N ASP A 384 -6.30 -20.51 14.80
CA ASP A 384 -5.49 -20.35 13.59
C ASP A 384 -6.14 -19.35 12.62
N LYS A 385 -7.47 -19.43 12.45
CA LYS A 385 -8.25 -18.49 11.65
C LYS A 385 -8.18 -17.07 12.23
N ALA A 386 -8.28 -16.93 13.56
CA ALA A 386 -8.09 -15.64 14.23
C ALA A 386 -6.67 -15.09 13.99
N GLY A 387 -5.66 -15.97 14.01
CA GLY A 387 -4.28 -15.62 13.66
C GLY A 387 -4.13 -15.12 12.22
N LEU A 388 -4.79 -15.75 11.24
CA LEU A 388 -4.82 -15.25 9.86
C LEU A 388 -5.43 -13.84 9.79
N LYS A 389 -6.59 -13.65 10.43
CA LYS A 389 -7.26 -12.34 10.47
C LYS A 389 -6.35 -11.27 11.05
N ALA A 390 -5.66 -11.56 12.17
CA ALA A 390 -4.72 -10.65 12.80
C ALA A 390 -3.58 -10.25 11.83
N ARG A 391 -2.90 -11.23 11.21
CA ARG A 391 -1.81 -10.95 10.25
C ARG A 391 -2.27 -10.10 9.06
N LEU A 392 -3.44 -10.40 8.49
CA LEU A 392 -4.01 -9.62 7.39
C LEU A 392 -4.26 -8.16 7.81
N LEU A 393 -4.82 -7.95 9.00
CA LEU A 393 -5.07 -6.61 9.53
C LEU A 393 -3.77 -5.87 9.84
N ASP A 394 -2.74 -6.53 10.36
CA ASP A 394 -1.44 -5.92 10.63
C ASP A 394 -0.84 -5.28 9.36
N HIS A 395 -0.94 -5.97 8.21
CA HIS A 395 -0.52 -5.40 6.92
C HIS A 395 -1.36 -4.20 6.51
N VAL A 396 -2.70 -4.28 6.66
CA VAL A 396 -3.61 -3.18 6.35
C VAL A 396 -3.32 -1.94 7.21
N GLU A 397 -2.93 -2.14 8.47
CA GLU A 397 -2.63 -1.03 9.38
C GLU A 397 -1.43 -0.19 8.91
N THR A 398 -0.52 -0.76 8.13
CA THR A 398 0.63 -0.05 7.54
C THR A 398 0.27 0.94 6.43
N ILE A 399 -0.90 0.79 5.80
CA ILE A 399 -1.35 1.64 4.69
C ILE A 399 -1.61 3.05 5.21
N GLN A 400 -0.93 4.04 4.64
CA GLN A 400 -1.03 5.44 5.10
C GLN A 400 -2.29 6.14 4.57
N HIS A 401 -2.73 5.82 3.35
CA HIS A 401 -3.89 6.47 2.77
C HIS A 401 -5.21 5.94 3.36
N PRO A 402 -6.04 6.78 4.02
CA PRO A 402 -7.18 6.32 4.81
C PRO A 402 -8.26 5.60 3.99
N ASP A 403 -8.61 6.14 2.81
CA ASP A 403 -9.64 5.51 1.97
C ASP A 403 -9.19 4.15 1.42
N ILE A 404 -7.92 4.04 0.99
CA ILE A 404 -7.35 2.78 0.50
C ILE A 404 -7.28 1.78 1.63
N LYS A 405 -6.84 2.20 2.83
CA LYS A 405 -6.82 1.36 4.03
C LYS A 405 -8.20 0.80 4.34
N ALA A 406 -9.24 1.64 4.34
CA ALA A 406 -10.61 1.23 4.58
C ALA A 406 -11.12 0.22 3.54
N LEU A 407 -10.83 0.45 2.26
CA LEU A 407 -11.19 -0.45 1.16
C LEU A 407 -10.46 -1.80 1.26
N TYR A 408 -9.15 -1.79 1.53
CA TYR A 408 -8.35 -3.01 1.75
C TYR A 408 -8.88 -3.81 2.94
N LYS A 409 -9.18 -3.13 4.06
CA LYS A 409 -9.74 -3.75 5.27
C LYS A 409 -11.06 -4.46 4.94
N ARG A 410 -11.98 -3.75 4.28
CA ARG A 410 -13.30 -4.30 3.92
C ARG A 410 -13.17 -5.55 3.05
N GLU A 411 -12.43 -5.45 1.96
CA GLU A 411 -12.26 -6.53 0.98
C GLU A 411 -11.57 -7.76 1.59
N LEU A 412 -10.52 -7.58 2.39
CA LEU A 412 -9.84 -8.69 3.07
C LEU A 412 -10.73 -9.36 4.13
N LEU A 413 -11.52 -8.58 4.87
CA LEU A 413 -12.47 -9.13 5.85
C LEU A 413 -13.61 -9.89 5.17
N GLU A 414 -14.10 -9.42 4.02
CA GLU A 414 -15.11 -10.13 3.23
C GLU A 414 -14.58 -11.49 2.74
N ARG A 415 -13.36 -11.51 2.17
CA ARG A 415 -12.68 -12.75 1.79
C ARG A 415 -12.44 -13.69 2.98
N PHE A 416 -12.05 -13.11 4.12
CA PHE A 416 -11.89 -13.85 5.36
C PHE A 416 -13.18 -14.52 5.80
N SER A 417 -14.29 -13.77 5.83
CA SER A 417 -15.60 -14.30 6.22
C SER A 417 -16.06 -15.40 5.27
N ALA A 418 -15.96 -15.20 3.95
CA ALA A 418 -16.32 -16.22 2.96
C ALA A 418 -15.50 -17.50 3.10
N PHE A 419 -14.22 -17.40 3.47
CA PHE A 419 -13.34 -18.55 3.73
C PHE A 419 -13.64 -19.24 5.07
N ALA A 420 -13.81 -18.45 6.15
CA ALA A 420 -13.98 -18.97 7.50
C ALA A 420 -15.37 -19.59 7.71
N PHE A 421 -16.39 -19.04 7.02
CA PHE A 421 -17.80 -19.38 7.12
C PHE A 421 -18.41 -19.56 5.71
N PRO A 422 -18.09 -20.65 5.00
CA PRO A 422 -18.58 -20.85 3.63
C PRO A 422 -20.12 -20.98 3.60
N PRO A 423 -20.81 -20.33 2.64
CA PRO A 423 -22.26 -20.38 2.55
C PRO A 423 -22.75 -21.82 2.27
N LYS A 424 -23.81 -22.26 2.97
CA LYS A 424 -24.41 -23.59 2.74
C LYS A 424 -25.03 -23.67 1.33
N PRO A 425 -24.84 -24.78 0.58
CA PRO A 425 -25.44 -24.92 -0.75
C PRO A 425 -26.97 -24.88 -0.66
N ARG A 426 -27.58 -24.00 -1.45
CA ARG A 426 -29.04 -23.95 -1.64
C ARG A 426 -29.50 -25.29 -2.20
N ARG A 427 -30.35 -26.02 -1.45
CA ARG A 427 -31.01 -27.22 -1.98
C ARG A 427 -31.93 -26.81 -3.12
N GLU A 428 -31.67 -27.32 -4.33
CA GLU A 428 -32.58 -27.18 -5.47
C GLU A 428 -33.92 -27.82 -5.11
N TRP A 429 -34.96 -26.98 -5.09
CA TRP A 429 -36.33 -27.41 -4.90
C TRP A 429 -36.79 -28.19 -6.14
N THR A 430 -36.97 -29.50 -6.01
CA THR A 430 -37.56 -30.35 -7.05
C THR A 430 -39.04 -30.59 -6.73
N PRO A 431 -39.99 -30.10 -7.54
CA PRO A 431 -41.40 -30.37 -7.32
C PRO A 431 -41.73 -31.79 -7.76
N GLN A 432 -41.82 -32.73 -6.80
CA GLN A 432 -42.36 -34.05 -7.08
C GLN A 432 -43.89 -33.97 -7.10
N SER A 433 -44.48 -34.22 -8.28
CA SER A 433 -45.91 -34.17 -8.55
C SER A 433 -46.70 -35.17 -7.70
N PHE A 434 -47.58 -34.67 -6.84
CA PHE A 434 -48.56 -35.51 -6.13
C PHE A 434 -49.90 -35.46 -6.85
N SER A 435 -50.24 -36.56 -7.53
CA SER A 435 -51.54 -36.81 -8.13
C SER A 435 -52.56 -37.22 -7.06
N GLY A 436 -53.64 -36.43 -6.96
CA GLY A 436 -55.01 -36.89 -6.67
C GLY A 436 -55.30 -37.61 -5.36
N GLY A 437 -55.93 -36.92 -4.40
CA GLY A 437 -56.56 -37.59 -3.26
C GLY A 437 -57.19 -36.66 -2.22
N ARG A 438 -58.51 -36.49 -2.32
CA ARG A 438 -59.49 -35.82 -1.44
C ARG A 438 -59.10 -35.48 0.01
N LYS A 439 -59.45 -34.24 0.38
CA LYS A 439 -59.49 -33.63 1.71
C LYS A 439 -60.34 -34.41 2.73
N ALA A 440 -59.81 -34.58 3.94
CA ALA A 440 -60.55 -34.64 5.21
C ALA A 440 -59.69 -34.00 6.32
N PRO A 441 -60.28 -33.33 7.33
CA PRO A 441 -59.55 -32.49 8.28
C PRO A 441 -59.01 -33.32 9.45
N TRP A 442 -57.69 -33.28 9.67
CA TRP A 442 -57.04 -34.01 10.75
C TRP A 442 -56.93 -33.15 12.02
N GLN A 443 -57.72 -33.49 13.03
CA GLN A 443 -57.49 -33.08 14.42
C GLN A 443 -56.43 -34.02 15.03
N GLY A 444 -55.21 -33.51 15.23
CA GLY A 444 -54.15 -34.19 15.95
C GLY A 444 -53.41 -33.20 16.85
N LYS A 445 -53.65 -33.27 18.15
CA LYS A 445 -52.89 -32.56 19.19
C LYS A 445 -51.44 -33.03 19.14
N ALA A 446 -50.52 -32.16 18.73
CA ALA A 446 -49.10 -32.33 18.96
C ALA A 446 -48.76 -31.83 20.38
N VAL A 447 -48.21 -32.71 21.20
CA VAL A 447 -47.64 -32.36 22.51
C VAL A 447 -46.37 -31.55 22.26
N ILE A 448 -46.40 -30.27 22.63
CA ILE A 448 -45.26 -29.36 22.60
C ILE A 448 -44.54 -29.48 23.96
N PRO A 449 -43.21 -29.62 24.03
CA PRO A 449 -42.49 -29.57 25.30
C PRO A 449 -42.62 -28.15 25.87
N ALA A 450 -43.18 -28.02 27.08
CA ALA A 450 -43.29 -26.74 27.78
C ALA A 450 -41.97 -26.37 28.48
N LEU A 451 -41.63 -25.08 28.47
CA LEU A 451 -40.61 -24.50 29.33
C LEU A 451 -40.96 -24.74 30.82
N SER A 452 -39.97 -25.01 31.66
CA SER A 452 -40.20 -25.21 33.09
C SER A 452 -40.79 -23.96 33.74
N GLN A 453 -41.63 -24.13 34.76
CA GLN A 453 -42.19 -23.02 35.56
C GLN A 453 -41.11 -22.12 36.17
N GLU A 454 -39.89 -22.64 36.36
CA GLU A 454 -38.72 -21.86 36.78
C GLU A 454 -38.18 -20.94 35.69
N ALA A 455 -38.19 -21.37 34.42
CA ALA A 455 -37.80 -20.52 33.30
C ALA A 455 -38.81 -19.36 33.11
N LYS A 456 -40.10 -19.66 33.23
CA LYS A 456 -41.18 -18.66 33.14
C LYS A 456 -41.12 -17.60 34.26
N SER A 457 -40.92 -18.06 35.50
CA SER A 457 -40.85 -17.16 36.68
C SER A 457 -39.53 -16.41 36.82
N ARG A 458 -38.44 -16.87 36.17
CA ARG A 458 -37.20 -16.08 36.00
C ARG A 458 -37.39 -14.98 34.97
N LEU A 459 -38.11 -15.27 33.90
CA LEU A 459 -38.45 -14.31 32.84
C LEU A 459 -39.39 -13.22 33.36
N GLU A 460 -40.44 -13.57 34.12
CA GLU A 460 -41.38 -12.61 34.70
C GLU A 460 -40.71 -11.67 35.75
N ARG A 461 -39.68 -12.14 36.45
CA ARG A 461 -38.89 -11.32 37.39
C ARG A 461 -37.86 -10.40 36.72
N ALA A 462 -37.41 -10.75 35.51
CA ALA A 462 -36.45 -9.95 34.76
C ALA A 462 -37.08 -8.70 34.11
N ILE A 463 -38.42 -8.63 34.03
CA ILE A 463 -39.18 -7.65 33.22
C ILE A 463 -39.74 -6.47 34.05
N SER A 464 -39.60 -6.47 35.37
CA SER A 464 -40.18 -5.43 36.25
C SER A 464 -39.17 -4.36 36.69
N GLY A 465 -38.98 -3.29 35.89
CA GLY A 465 -38.06 -2.17 36.20
C GLY A 465 -38.10 -0.87 35.35
N GLY A 466 -39.25 -0.48 34.78
CA GLY A 466 -39.75 0.92 34.75
C GLY A 466 -38.95 2.10 34.16
N ALA A 467 -38.33 2.01 32.96
CA ALA A 467 -38.17 3.10 31.95
C ALA A 467 -37.03 2.77 30.97
N ARG A 468 -35.89 2.31 31.48
CA ARG A 468 -34.78 1.76 30.68
C ARG A 468 -35.25 0.48 29.98
N ASP A 469 -36.02 -0.33 30.69
CA ASP A 469 -36.59 -1.57 30.16
C ASP A 469 -37.59 -1.32 29.03
N SER A 470 -38.33 -0.20 29.06
CA SER A 470 -39.21 0.20 27.95
C SER A 470 -38.42 0.64 26.72
N PHE A 471 -37.22 1.20 26.88
CA PHE A 471 -36.38 1.60 25.75
C PHE A 471 -35.69 0.38 25.12
N VAL A 472 -35.19 -0.53 25.95
CA VAL A 472 -34.61 -1.81 25.53
C VAL A 472 -35.65 -2.69 24.83
N ALA A 473 -36.86 -2.81 25.38
CA ALA A 473 -37.94 -3.56 24.76
C ALA A 473 -38.35 -2.96 23.40
N ALA A 474 -38.34 -1.63 23.27
CA ALA A 474 -38.59 -0.97 21.99
C ALA A 474 -37.52 -1.31 20.96
N ILE A 475 -36.24 -1.26 21.34
CA ILE A 475 -35.11 -1.60 20.45
C ILE A 475 -35.18 -3.06 20.00
N ILE A 476 -35.47 -4.00 20.91
CA ILE A 476 -35.65 -5.42 20.57
C ILE A 476 -36.80 -5.61 19.58
N ALA A 477 -37.94 -4.94 19.79
CA ALA A 477 -39.06 -4.99 18.86
C ALA A 477 -38.73 -4.34 17.50
N GLY A 478 -37.94 -3.27 17.49
CA GLY A 478 -37.45 -2.62 16.27
C GLY A 478 -36.50 -3.51 15.48
N LEU A 479 -35.57 -4.19 16.15
CA LEU A 479 -34.63 -5.13 15.54
C LEU A 479 -35.34 -6.35 14.95
N ALA A 480 -36.39 -6.84 15.61
CA ALA A 480 -37.25 -7.89 15.04
C ALA A 480 -38.01 -7.43 13.79
N ARG A 481 -38.39 -6.15 13.71
CA ARG A 481 -39.04 -5.54 12.55
C ARG A 481 -38.06 -5.25 11.39
N PHE A 482 -36.81 -4.93 11.72
CA PHE A 482 -35.75 -4.63 10.75
C PHE A 482 -34.53 -5.55 10.98
N PRO A 483 -34.61 -6.85 10.61
CA PRO A 483 -33.54 -7.81 10.89
C PRO A 483 -32.21 -7.46 10.21
N ASP A 484 -32.24 -6.71 9.11
CA ASP A 484 -31.06 -6.19 8.42
C ASP A 484 -30.21 -5.25 9.30
N GLN A 485 -30.81 -4.62 10.31
CA GLN A 485 -30.10 -3.78 11.28
C GLN A 485 -29.41 -4.60 12.38
N ILE A 486 -29.75 -5.88 12.57
CA ILE A 486 -29.14 -6.74 13.60
C ILE A 486 -27.66 -6.96 13.30
N LEU A 487 -27.34 -7.46 12.10
CA LEU A 487 -25.96 -7.73 11.69
C LEU A 487 -25.13 -6.44 11.55
N ARG A 488 -25.78 -5.31 11.20
CA ARG A 488 -25.12 -3.99 11.15
C ARG A 488 -24.59 -3.54 12.51
N HIS A 489 -25.22 -3.98 13.59
CA HIS A 489 -24.89 -3.60 14.95
C HIS A 489 -24.46 -4.79 15.82
N GLU A 490 -24.04 -5.90 15.22
CA GLU A 490 -23.73 -7.17 15.88
C GLU A 490 -22.73 -7.01 17.05
N GLU A 491 -21.59 -6.35 16.81
CA GLU A 491 -20.57 -6.12 17.83
C GLU A 491 -21.12 -5.33 19.04
N ALA A 492 -21.95 -4.32 18.76
CA ALA A 492 -22.56 -3.48 19.78
C ALA A 492 -23.61 -4.28 20.60
N LEU A 493 -24.40 -5.11 19.91
CA LEU A 493 -25.43 -5.96 20.49
C LEU A 493 -24.82 -7.09 21.34
N LEU A 494 -23.74 -7.75 20.87
CA LEU A 494 -22.99 -8.74 21.64
C LEU A 494 -22.36 -8.13 22.90
N GLY A 495 -21.82 -6.91 22.80
CA GLY A 495 -21.33 -6.17 23.95
C GLY A 495 -22.42 -5.91 24.99
N LEU A 496 -23.63 -5.53 24.55
CA LEU A 496 -24.78 -5.36 25.42
C LEU A 496 -25.24 -6.68 26.04
N ALA A 497 -25.29 -7.76 25.26
CA ALA A 497 -25.69 -9.09 25.70
C ALA A 497 -24.77 -9.63 26.81
N ALA A 498 -23.46 -9.40 26.68
CA ALA A 498 -22.49 -9.73 27.71
C ALA A 498 -22.64 -8.87 28.98
N SER A 499 -23.07 -7.61 28.84
CA SER A 499 -23.16 -6.65 29.94
C SER A 499 -24.46 -6.71 30.75
N ASP A 500 -25.57 -7.14 30.14
CA ASP A 500 -26.90 -7.17 30.77
C ASP A 500 -27.51 -8.57 30.70
N ARG A 501 -27.49 -9.26 31.85
CA ARG A 501 -27.94 -10.66 31.98
C ARG A 501 -29.44 -10.84 31.72
N ASN A 502 -30.24 -9.79 31.79
CA ASN A 502 -31.69 -9.88 31.54
C ASN A 502 -32.02 -9.75 30.05
N VAL A 503 -31.16 -9.08 29.29
CA VAL A 503 -31.38 -8.72 27.88
C VAL A 503 -30.58 -9.61 26.94
N GLY A 504 -29.43 -10.11 27.39
CA GLY A 504 -28.52 -10.94 26.60
C GLY A 504 -29.16 -12.12 25.88
N PRO A 505 -29.98 -12.97 26.55
CA PRO A 505 -30.60 -14.11 25.88
C PRO A 505 -31.51 -13.72 24.69
N ALA A 506 -32.18 -12.56 24.75
CA ALA A 506 -33.04 -12.08 23.68
C ALA A 506 -32.24 -11.52 22.49
N ILE A 507 -31.11 -10.87 22.78
CA ILE A 507 -30.19 -10.37 21.74
C ILE A 507 -29.47 -11.52 21.05
N ASP A 508 -28.96 -12.49 21.82
CA ASP A 508 -28.29 -13.68 21.27
C ASP A 508 -29.24 -14.45 20.33
N SER A 509 -30.52 -14.58 20.73
CA SER A 509 -31.55 -15.21 19.89
C SER A 509 -31.86 -14.41 18.62
N LEU A 510 -31.83 -13.07 18.68
CA LEU A 510 -32.03 -12.21 17.51
C LEU A 510 -30.86 -12.27 16.53
N ILE A 511 -29.63 -12.35 17.04
CA ILE A 511 -28.41 -12.51 16.23
C ILE A 511 -28.43 -13.88 15.55
N GLU A 512 -28.71 -14.96 16.30
CA GLU A 512 -28.84 -16.31 15.74
C GLU A 512 -29.96 -16.39 14.68
N ALA A 513 -31.08 -15.69 14.89
CA ALA A 513 -32.16 -15.60 13.90
C ALA A 513 -31.78 -14.78 12.66
N ALA A 514 -31.01 -13.69 12.82
CA ALA A 514 -30.56 -12.85 11.71
C ALA A 514 -29.50 -13.55 10.85
N GLU A 515 -28.61 -14.33 11.47
CA GLU A 515 -27.60 -15.15 10.78
C GLU A 515 -28.22 -16.30 9.97
N THR A 516 -29.44 -16.71 10.31
CA THR A 516 -30.16 -17.80 9.62
C THR A 516 -31.10 -17.32 8.51
N LEU A 517 -31.35 -16.00 8.39
CA LEU A 517 -32.24 -15.40 7.37
C LEU A 517 -31.47 -14.92 6.13
N ASP A 518 -31.77 -15.53 4.98
CA ASP A 518 -31.24 -15.22 3.65
C ASP A 518 -31.79 -13.85 3.15
N LEU A 519 -30.92 -12.89 2.82
CA LEU A 519 -31.28 -11.45 2.69
C LEU A 519 -32.20 -11.03 1.53
N HIS A 520 -32.75 -11.93 0.70
CA HIS A 520 -33.58 -11.55 -0.47
C HIS A 520 -34.84 -12.41 -0.73
N GLY A 521 -35.51 -12.96 0.30
CA GLY A 521 -36.79 -13.66 0.12
C GLY A 521 -37.96 -12.99 0.86
N GLU A 522 -39.10 -12.78 0.19
CA GLU A 522 -40.35 -12.46 0.89
C GLU A 522 -40.70 -13.59 1.88
N SER A 523 -40.72 -13.26 3.17
CA SER A 523 -40.89 -14.20 4.29
C SER A 523 -42.32 -14.73 4.39
N SER A 524 -42.50 -16.06 4.36
CA SER A 524 -43.76 -16.73 4.69
C SER A 524 -43.74 -17.46 6.06
N ILE A 525 -42.88 -17.04 6.99
CA ILE A 525 -42.81 -17.60 8.35
C ILE A 525 -42.92 -16.44 9.34
N SER A 526 -44.06 -16.39 10.04
CA SER A 526 -44.39 -15.42 11.09
C SER A 526 -43.34 -15.42 12.20
N LEU A 527 -42.74 -14.25 12.45
CA LEU A 527 -41.86 -13.94 13.58
C LEU A 527 -42.64 -13.61 14.89
N ASP A 528 -43.89 -14.06 15.02
CA ASP A 528 -44.82 -13.47 16.00
C ASP A 528 -44.93 -14.19 17.36
N ASN A 529 -44.27 -15.33 17.58
CA ASN A 529 -44.44 -16.07 18.85
C ASN A 529 -43.12 -16.17 19.64
N GLY A 530 -42.81 -15.09 20.36
CA GLY A 530 -41.72 -15.09 21.35
C GLY A 530 -41.19 -13.70 21.74
N LEU A 531 -41.52 -12.66 20.99
CA LEU A 531 -41.04 -11.30 21.27
C LEU A 531 -41.92 -10.61 22.33
N PRO A 532 -41.34 -9.85 23.27
CA PRO A 532 -42.11 -9.06 24.22
C PRO A 532 -43.02 -8.09 23.45
N ALA A 533 -44.27 -7.92 23.90
CA ALA A 533 -45.17 -6.96 23.27
C ALA A 533 -44.50 -5.57 23.27
N PRO A 534 -44.40 -4.90 22.10
CA PRO A 534 -43.74 -3.61 22.04
C PRO A 534 -44.44 -2.65 23.01
N PRO A 535 -43.69 -1.79 23.72
CA PRO A 535 -44.30 -0.69 24.46
C PRO A 535 -45.11 0.18 23.50
N ASP A 536 -46.05 0.97 24.03
CA ASP A 536 -46.96 1.84 23.26
C ASP A 536 -46.35 2.34 21.93
N LYS A 537 -46.87 1.81 20.81
CA LYS A 537 -46.32 1.92 19.45
C LYS A 537 -46.13 3.37 18.99
N THR A 538 -46.79 4.31 19.67
CA THR A 538 -46.79 5.74 19.37
C THR A 538 -45.53 6.49 19.80
N ARG A 539 -44.60 5.84 20.52
CA ARG A 539 -43.44 6.51 21.15
C ARG A 539 -42.12 6.39 20.41
N PHE A 540 -42.00 5.54 19.39
CA PHE A 540 -40.73 5.34 18.67
C PHE A 540 -41.00 5.27 17.16
N ALA A 541 -40.27 6.07 16.37
CA ALA A 541 -40.54 6.18 14.94
C ALA A 541 -40.36 4.83 14.22
N PHE A 542 -39.41 4.01 14.70
CA PHE A 542 -39.18 2.65 14.22
C PHE A 542 -40.23 1.60 14.64
N LEU A 543 -41.14 1.93 15.55
CA LEU A 543 -42.28 1.07 15.92
C LEU A 543 -43.61 1.54 15.31
N ASP A 544 -43.62 2.72 14.69
CA ASP A 544 -44.80 3.26 14.03
C ASP A 544 -44.91 2.71 12.60
N ASP A 545 -46.12 2.29 12.22
CA ASP A 545 -46.42 1.75 10.91
C ASP A 545 -46.55 2.85 9.84
N GLY A 546 -46.68 4.13 10.25
CA GLY A 546 -46.76 5.29 9.37
C GLY A 546 -45.44 6.02 9.08
N THR A 547 -44.32 5.63 9.69
CA THR A 547 -42.99 6.24 9.44
C THR A 547 -42.37 5.70 8.17
N ASP A 548 -41.67 6.55 7.41
CA ASP A 548 -40.88 6.11 6.27
C ASP A 548 -39.87 5.00 6.69
N PRO A 549 -39.78 3.87 5.96
CA PRO A 549 -38.89 2.77 6.34
C PRO A 549 -37.40 3.12 6.37
N VAL A 550 -36.94 4.15 5.66
CA VAL A 550 -35.55 4.61 5.71
C VAL A 550 -35.33 5.38 7.02
N ASP A 551 -36.22 6.33 7.32
CA ASP A 551 -36.17 7.11 8.56
C ASP A 551 -36.31 6.22 9.81
N ALA A 552 -37.17 5.21 9.74
CA ALA A 552 -37.34 4.21 10.80
C ALA A 552 -36.04 3.40 11.06
N ARG A 553 -35.29 3.04 10.00
CA ARG A 553 -34.02 2.33 10.16
C ARG A 553 -32.93 3.24 10.72
N GLU A 554 -32.89 4.50 10.31
CA GLU A 554 -31.94 5.47 10.85
C GLU A 554 -32.21 5.78 12.34
N ASP A 555 -33.47 5.94 12.72
CA ASP A 555 -33.88 6.16 14.11
C ASP A 555 -33.58 4.93 14.98
N LEU A 556 -33.79 3.71 14.46
CA LEU A 556 -33.42 2.46 15.13
C LEU A 556 -31.90 2.32 15.30
N ALA A 557 -31.12 2.61 14.26
CA ALA A 557 -29.66 2.56 14.32
C ALA A 557 -29.09 3.56 15.34
N GLU A 558 -29.66 4.76 15.40
CA GLU A 558 -29.31 5.75 16.41
C GLU A 558 -29.68 5.26 17.82
N ALA A 559 -30.87 4.66 18.00
CA ALA A 559 -31.30 4.10 19.29
C ALA A 559 -30.39 2.97 19.79
N VAL A 560 -29.95 2.07 18.91
CA VAL A 560 -29.00 0.98 19.22
C VAL A 560 -27.62 1.53 19.61
N SER A 561 -27.09 2.50 18.85
CA SER A 561 -25.83 3.20 19.19
C SER A 561 -25.90 3.83 20.59
N LEU A 562 -27.02 4.51 20.91
CA LEU A 562 -27.21 5.15 22.20
C LEU A 562 -27.33 4.16 23.37
N LEU A 563 -27.86 2.96 23.14
CA LEU A 563 -28.02 1.93 24.16
C LEU A 563 -26.68 1.31 24.59
N VAL A 564 -25.74 1.19 23.64
CA VAL A 564 -24.45 0.50 23.83
C VAL A 564 -23.31 1.44 24.24
N GLU A 565 -23.28 2.66 23.68
CA GLU A 565 -22.17 3.60 23.92
C GLU A 565 -22.07 4.06 25.38
N ARG A 566 -23.22 4.17 26.09
CA ARG A 566 -23.23 4.73 27.45
C ARG A 566 -22.61 3.79 28.49
N PRO A 567 -23.03 2.51 28.63
CA PRO A 567 -22.41 1.59 29.58
C PRO A 567 -20.91 1.40 29.33
N ALA A 568 -20.49 1.37 28.07
CA ALA A 568 -19.08 1.23 27.70
C ALA A 568 -18.24 2.44 28.15
N LEU A 569 -18.75 3.66 27.97
CA LEU A 569 -18.07 4.89 28.43
C LEU A 569 -18.05 5.01 29.96
N GLU A 570 -19.13 4.59 30.63
CA GLU A 570 -19.18 4.55 32.11
C GLU A 570 -18.16 3.54 32.67
N ALA A 571 -18.05 2.36 32.06
CA ALA A 571 -17.04 1.35 32.41
C ALA A 571 -15.60 1.83 32.14
N ALA A 572 -15.37 2.48 30.99
CA ALA A 572 -14.06 3.05 30.66
C ALA A 572 -13.66 4.17 31.65
N LEU A 573 -14.61 5.01 32.07
CA LEU A 573 -14.36 6.04 33.08
C LEU A 573 -14.03 5.44 34.45
N MET A 574 -14.70 4.35 34.85
CA MET A 574 -14.38 3.61 36.07
C MET A 574 -12.99 2.98 36.01
N ALA A 575 -12.61 2.38 34.86
CA ALA A 575 -11.28 1.80 34.65
C ALA A 575 -10.16 2.86 34.66
N ALA A 576 -10.42 4.04 34.09
CA ALA A 576 -9.51 5.18 34.17
C ALA A 576 -9.43 5.80 35.58
N THR A 577 -10.48 5.67 36.39
CA THR A 577 -10.48 6.08 37.80
C THR A 577 -9.70 5.10 38.66
N ALA A 578 -9.80 3.80 38.39
CA ALA A 578 -9.06 2.77 39.11
C ALA A 578 -7.53 2.83 38.86
N ARG A 579 -7.11 3.33 37.69
CA ARG A 579 -5.67 3.51 37.33
C ARG A 579 -5.04 4.79 37.88
N PHE A 580 -5.83 5.67 38.49
CA PHE A 580 -5.38 6.97 38.97
C PHE A 580 -4.24 6.88 40.00
N ASP A 581 -4.25 5.87 40.86
CA ASP A 581 -3.21 5.67 41.87
C ASP A 581 -1.84 5.26 41.28
N GLN A 582 -1.81 4.79 40.03
CA GLN A 582 -0.61 4.29 39.35
C GLN A 582 -0.07 5.26 38.30
N ASP A 583 -0.96 5.97 37.62
CA ASP A 583 -0.62 6.97 36.60
C ASP A 583 -1.60 8.16 36.68
N PRO A 584 -1.31 9.16 37.54
CA PRO A 584 -2.22 10.28 37.76
C PRO A 584 -2.39 11.16 36.51
N GLU A 585 -1.32 11.45 35.77
CA GLU A 585 -1.38 12.35 34.61
C GLU A 585 -2.09 11.69 33.42
N GLY A 586 -1.77 10.44 33.11
CA GLY A 586 -2.46 9.68 32.07
C GLY A 586 -3.93 9.42 32.40
N SER A 587 -4.22 9.08 33.67
CA SER A 587 -5.59 8.84 34.12
C SER A 587 -6.44 10.11 34.10
N ILE A 588 -5.90 11.29 34.41
CA ILE A 588 -6.63 12.56 34.32
C ILE A 588 -7.00 12.89 32.86
N ALA A 589 -6.05 12.71 31.93
CA ALA A 589 -6.30 12.97 30.51
C ALA A 589 -7.34 12.00 29.92
N GLU A 590 -7.25 10.71 30.25
CA GLU A 590 -8.26 9.71 29.85
C GLU A 590 -9.64 9.99 30.48
N GLN A 591 -9.70 10.31 31.78
CA GLN A 591 -10.95 10.67 32.46
C GLN A 591 -11.60 11.91 31.83
N ALA A 592 -10.81 12.93 31.46
CA ALA A 592 -11.31 14.13 30.79
C ALA A 592 -11.92 13.78 29.42
N SER A 593 -11.22 12.97 28.61
CA SER A 593 -11.70 12.53 27.30
C SER A 593 -12.99 11.69 27.41
N HIS A 594 -13.05 10.76 28.35
CA HIS A 594 -14.25 9.93 28.57
C HIS A 594 -15.44 10.75 29.09
N ARG A 595 -15.21 11.74 29.98
CA ARG A 595 -16.27 12.66 30.45
C ARG A 595 -16.81 13.55 29.34
N GLU A 596 -15.94 14.06 28.46
CA GLU A 596 -16.35 14.85 27.30
C GLU A 596 -17.21 14.02 26.33
N ARG A 597 -16.81 12.78 26.03
CA ARG A 597 -17.59 11.85 25.22
C ARG A 597 -18.93 11.50 25.87
N LEU A 598 -18.96 11.29 27.19
CA LEU A 598 -20.18 11.03 27.94
C LEU A 598 -21.14 12.24 27.93
N LEU A 599 -20.62 13.47 28.01
CA LEU A 599 -21.40 14.69 27.86
C LEU A 599 -22.01 14.82 26.46
N ALA A 600 -21.21 14.59 25.41
CA ALA A 600 -21.68 14.60 24.03
C ALA A 600 -22.77 13.53 23.78
N LEU A 601 -22.61 12.34 24.37
CA LEU A 601 -23.60 11.27 24.32
C LEU A 601 -24.88 11.64 25.08
N ASN A 602 -24.77 12.26 26.25
CA ASN A 602 -25.93 12.76 27.00
C ASN A 602 -26.71 13.83 26.24
N ASP A 603 -26.03 14.69 25.48
CA ASP A 603 -26.70 15.67 24.63
C ASP A 603 -27.35 15.04 23.40
N ARG A 604 -26.77 13.98 22.83
CA ARG A 604 -27.45 13.13 21.81
C ARG A 604 -28.70 12.46 22.40
N LEU A 605 -28.63 11.88 23.59
CA LEU A 605 -29.78 11.30 24.31
C LEU A 605 -30.89 12.32 24.57
N LYS A 606 -30.53 13.55 24.97
CA LYS A 606 -31.52 14.63 25.15
C LYS A 606 -32.18 15.03 23.83
N ARG A 607 -31.42 15.13 22.72
CA ARG A 607 -31.97 15.42 21.39
C ARG A 607 -32.90 14.30 20.90
N PHE A 608 -32.49 13.04 21.10
CA PHE A 608 -33.30 11.87 20.80
C PHE A 608 -34.60 11.86 21.62
N GLY A 609 -34.51 12.09 22.93
CA GLY A 609 -35.67 12.21 23.82
C GLY A 609 -36.61 13.39 23.52
N ARG A 610 -36.09 14.50 22.98
CA ARG A 610 -36.90 15.65 22.53
C ARG A 610 -37.64 15.36 21.22
N ARG A 611 -37.01 14.67 20.26
CA ARG A 611 -37.67 14.15 19.05
C ARG A 611 -38.82 13.20 19.42
N ARG A 612 -38.59 12.34 20.42
CA ARG A 612 -39.59 11.45 21.02
C ARG A 612 -40.80 12.20 21.60
N ALA A 613 -40.57 13.30 22.31
CA ALA A 613 -41.64 14.09 22.93
C ALA A 613 -42.45 14.89 21.89
N ALA A 614 -41.78 15.48 20.89
CA ALA A 614 -42.42 16.24 19.81
C ALA A 614 -43.33 15.36 18.92
N ALA A 615 -42.93 14.11 18.65
CA ALA A 615 -43.75 13.14 17.93
C ALA A 615 -45.02 12.75 18.71
N ALA A 616 -44.93 12.65 20.03
CA ALA A 616 -46.08 12.37 20.90
C ALA A 616 -47.05 13.56 21.04
N GLU A 617 -46.56 14.81 21.04
CA GLU A 617 -47.40 16.02 21.12
C GLU A 617 -48.13 16.34 19.79
N SER A 618 -47.58 15.93 18.64
CA SER A 618 -48.21 16.13 17.33
C SER A 618 -49.46 15.28 17.07
N ARG A 619 -49.81 14.37 18.00
CA ARG A 619 -50.89 13.36 17.86
C ARG A 619 -51.94 13.41 18.97
N ASN A 620 -51.97 14.50 19.76
CA ASN A 620 -52.97 14.72 20.81
C ASN A 620 -53.97 15.80 20.42
#